data_AF-A0A951EWV8-F1
#
_entry.id   AF-A0A951EWV8-F1
#
_cell.length_a   1.000
_cell.length_b   1.000
_cell.length_c   1.000
_cell.angle_alpha   90.00
_cell.angle_beta   90.00
_cell.angle_gamma   90.00
#
_symmetry.space_group_name_H-M   'P 1'
#
loop_
_entity.id
_entity.type
_entity.pdbx_description
1 polymer ?
#
loop_
_entity_poly.entity_id
_entity_poly.type
_entity_poly.pdbx_seq_one_letter_code
_entity_poly.pdbx_strand_id
1 'polypeptide(L)'
;AQAATDPAQRERMRQARAAIEEQRLDFEEAERRREAADLDKLKQQARAEVHALEEKYREPSTGPQEKPVPWWDGPRPSGKVSGSLKQVDCLGTRSRVVVEGDDHKITKLVISDPAKVAISGGGTQALGCGVQKARRVTIEYFPKADARLATAGEVATIEFQ
;
A
#
# COMPACT_ATOMS: atom_id res chain seq x y z
N ALA A 1 67.33 29.78 31.77
CA ALA A 1 65.95 29.25 31.82
C ALA A 1 65.42 29.45 33.25
N GLN A 2 64.75 30.57 33.53
CA GLN A 2 64.15 30.80 34.86
C GLN A 2 62.82 30.07 34.95
N ALA A 3 62.87 28.86 35.49
CA ALA A 3 61.69 28.13 35.93
C ALA A 3 61.33 28.58 37.36
N ALA A 4 60.54 29.65 37.49
CA ALA A 4 59.90 30.01 38.76
C ALA A 4 58.76 31.02 38.54
N THR A 5 57.58 30.54 38.13
CA THR A 5 56.33 31.26 38.41
C THR A 5 55.86 30.87 39.81
N ASP A 6 55.65 31.87 40.67
CA ASP A 6 55.11 31.71 42.03
C ASP A 6 53.83 30.83 42.02
N PRO A 7 53.70 29.82 42.91
CA PRO A 7 52.48 29.03 43.06
C PRO A 7 51.18 29.84 43.11
N ALA A 8 51.18 31.01 43.78
CA ALA A 8 49.99 31.86 43.86
C ALA A 8 49.65 32.52 42.52
N GLN A 9 50.65 32.92 41.75
CA GLN A 9 50.46 33.47 40.41
C GLN A 9 49.91 32.42 39.44
N ARG A 10 50.39 31.17 39.53
CA ARG A 10 49.87 30.05 38.72
C ARG A 10 48.40 29.77 39.01
N GLU A 11 48.00 29.81 40.28
CA GLU A 11 46.60 29.59 40.66
C GLU A 11 45.69 30.69 40.14
N ARG A 12 46.10 31.97 40.24
CA ARG A 12 45.35 33.09 39.65
C ARG A 12 45.19 32.94 38.14
N MET A 13 46.22 32.50 37.42
CA MET A 13 46.14 32.24 35.99
C MET A 13 45.21 31.06 35.66
N ARG A 14 45.19 30.00 36.50
CA ARG A 14 44.25 28.88 36.34
C ARG A 14 42.80 29.33 36.52
N GLN A 15 42.52 30.09 37.58
CA GLN A 15 41.19 30.62 37.86
C GLN A 15 40.72 31.57 36.76
N ALA A 16 41.61 32.45 36.28
CA ALA A 16 41.31 33.33 35.15
C ALA A 16 40.98 32.55 33.87
N ARG A 17 41.71 31.47 33.56
CA ARG A 17 41.40 30.60 32.42
C ARG A 17 40.06 29.88 32.60
N ALA A 18 39.80 29.34 33.80
CA ALA A 18 38.54 28.65 34.10
C ALA A 18 37.33 29.58 33.91
N ALA A 19 37.42 30.83 34.40
CA ALA A 19 36.36 31.82 34.24
C ALA A 19 36.10 32.20 32.76
N ILE A 20 37.16 32.28 31.94
CA ILE A 20 37.02 32.55 30.50
C ILE A 20 36.38 31.35 29.78
N GLU A 21 36.75 30.13 30.15
CA GLU A 21 36.16 28.91 29.57
C GLU A 21 34.69 28.79 29.94
N GLU A 22 34.32 29.04 31.20
CA GLU A 22 32.93 29.05 31.68
C GLU A 22 32.08 30.06 30.90
N GLN A 23 32.57 31.30 30.77
CA GLN A 23 31.86 32.33 29.98
C GLN A 23 31.67 31.93 28.52
N ARG A 24 32.64 31.24 27.90
CA ARG A 24 32.52 30.78 26.52
C ARG A 24 31.48 29.68 26.40
N LEU A 25 31.47 28.72 27.32
CA LEU A 25 30.49 27.63 27.35
C LEU A 25 29.07 28.16 27.58
N ASP A 26 28.90 29.10 28.51
CA ASP A 26 27.60 29.72 28.78
C ASP A 26 27.07 30.47 27.56
N PHE A 27 27.95 31.18 26.85
CA PHE A 27 27.59 31.87 25.61
C PHE A 27 27.19 30.89 24.50
N GLU A 28 27.97 29.84 24.28
CA GLU A 28 27.68 28.79 23.29
C GLU A 28 26.37 28.06 23.60
N GLU A 29 26.09 27.76 24.87
CA GLU A 29 24.84 27.13 25.28
C GLU A 29 23.64 28.08 25.10
N ALA A 30 23.79 29.36 25.45
CA ALA A 30 22.76 30.36 25.26
C ALA A 30 22.39 30.52 23.78
N GLU A 31 23.39 30.59 22.89
CA GLU A 31 23.17 30.68 21.44
C GLU A 31 22.50 29.41 20.90
N ARG A 32 22.97 28.22 21.29
CA ARG A 32 22.34 26.95 20.87
C ARG A 32 20.87 26.87 21.30
N ARG A 33 20.55 27.35 22.50
CA ARG A 33 19.17 27.40 23.00
C ARG A 33 18.31 28.36 22.18
N ARG A 34 18.84 29.51 21.75
CA ARG A 34 18.14 30.46 20.87
C ARG A 34 17.87 29.86 19.50
N GLU A 35 18.88 29.27 18.87
CA GLU A 35 18.74 28.62 17.57
C GLU A 35 17.71 27.48 17.61
N ALA A 36 17.74 26.66 18.65
CA ALA A 36 16.77 25.58 18.83
C ALA A 36 15.33 26.11 18.99
N ALA A 37 15.15 27.18 19.78
CA ALA A 37 13.85 27.81 19.96
C ALA A 37 13.30 28.41 18.65
N ASP A 38 14.16 29.06 17.86
CA ASP A 38 13.78 29.63 16.57
C ASP A 38 13.42 28.56 15.54
N LEU A 39 14.17 27.45 15.49
CA LEU A 39 13.85 26.31 14.64
C LEU A 39 12.51 25.68 15.02
N ASP A 40 12.24 25.50 16.30
CA ASP A 40 10.98 24.91 16.74
C ASP A 40 9.80 25.85 16.48
N LYS A 41 9.98 27.15 16.64
CA LYS A 41 8.99 28.16 16.23
C LYS A 41 8.69 28.07 14.73
N LEU A 42 9.72 27.97 13.88
CA LEU A 42 9.53 27.85 12.42
C LEU A 42 8.80 26.56 12.04
N LYS A 43 9.15 25.43 12.66
CA LYS A 43 8.44 24.15 12.45
C LYS A 43 6.96 24.26 12.84
N GLN A 44 6.66 24.90 13.97
CA GLN A 44 5.29 25.10 14.43
C GLN A 44 4.50 25.97 13.45
N GLN A 45 5.10 27.05 12.95
CA GLN A 45 4.49 27.91 11.93
C GLN A 45 4.20 27.14 10.63
N ALA A 46 5.16 26.37 10.13
CA ALA A 46 4.97 25.56 8.92
C ALA A 46 3.84 24.53 9.07
N ARG A 47 3.75 23.85 10.22
CA ARG A 47 2.66 22.92 10.50
C ARG A 47 1.31 23.62 10.58
N ALA A 48 1.25 24.78 11.23
CA ALA A 48 0.03 25.57 11.33
C ALA A 48 -0.46 26.04 9.95
N GLU A 49 0.45 26.43 9.05
CA GLU A 49 0.11 26.80 7.67
C GLU A 49 -0.48 25.63 6.88
N VAL A 50 0.13 24.44 6.97
CA VAL A 50 -0.42 23.23 6.33
C VAL A 50 -1.82 22.92 6.85
N HIS A 51 -2.03 22.94 8.17
CA HIS A 51 -3.36 22.70 8.74
C HIS A 51 -4.38 23.74 8.30
N ALA A 52 -4.01 25.01 8.22
CA ALA A 52 -4.90 26.06 7.71
C ALA A 52 -5.28 25.83 6.24
N LEU A 53 -4.34 25.36 5.41
CA LEU A 53 -4.63 24.98 4.02
C LEU A 53 -5.53 23.75 3.96
N GLU A 54 -5.22 22.70 4.72
CA GLU A 54 -6.05 21.50 4.80
C GLU A 54 -7.49 21.84 5.20
N GLU A 55 -7.70 22.68 6.21
CA GLU A 55 -9.03 23.12 6.62
C GLU A 55 -9.73 23.94 5.54
N LYS A 56 -9.00 24.85 4.89
CA LYS A 56 -9.53 25.66 3.78
C LYS A 56 -9.99 24.80 2.60
N TYR A 57 -9.31 23.69 2.32
CA TYR A 57 -9.62 22.79 1.20
C TYR A 57 -10.35 21.51 1.63
N ARG A 58 -10.68 21.35 2.92
CA ARG A 58 -11.44 20.20 3.45
C ARG A 58 -12.91 20.24 3.06
N GLU A 59 -13.46 21.41 2.72
CA GLU A 59 -14.86 21.49 2.31
C GLU A 59 -15.12 20.52 1.15
N PRO A 60 -16.14 19.65 1.26
CA PRO A 60 -16.50 18.77 0.16
C PRO A 60 -16.88 19.66 -1.01
N SER A 61 -16.15 19.54 -2.14
CA SER A 61 -16.44 20.36 -3.31
C SER A 61 -17.92 20.20 -3.66
N THR A 62 -18.69 21.27 -3.52
CA THR A 62 -20.12 21.33 -3.86
C THR A 62 -20.36 21.39 -5.38
N GLY A 63 -19.27 21.39 -6.16
CA GLY A 63 -19.33 21.21 -7.60
C GLY A 63 -19.60 19.75 -8.02
N PRO A 64 -19.99 19.52 -9.27
CA PRO A 64 -20.10 18.17 -9.82
C PRO A 64 -18.77 17.44 -9.60
N GLN A 65 -18.79 16.38 -8.79
CA GLN A 65 -17.65 15.50 -8.61
C GLN A 65 -17.29 14.93 -9.98
N GLU A 66 -16.20 15.42 -10.56
CA GLU A 66 -15.68 14.89 -11.82
C GLU A 66 -15.39 13.41 -11.58
N LYS A 67 -16.12 12.54 -12.29
CA LYS A 67 -16.05 11.09 -12.06
C LYS A 67 -14.58 10.67 -12.14
N PRO A 68 -14.04 9.97 -11.13
CA PRO A 68 -12.65 9.51 -11.15
C PRO A 68 -12.37 8.80 -12.48
N VAL A 69 -11.42 9.34 -13.24
CA VAL A 69 -11.04 8.75 -14.53
C VAL A 69 -10.29 7.45 -14.22
N PRO A 70 -10.74 6.30 -14.75
CA PRO A 70 -10.04 5.04 -14.56
C PRO A 70 -8.64 5.15 -15.17
N TRP A 71 -7.61 5.01 -14.34
CA TRP A 71 -6.21 5.18 -14.73
C TRP A 71 -5.58 3.90 -15.31
N TRP A 72 -6.40 2.87 -15.60
CA TRP A 72 -5.96 1.59 -16.15
C TRP A 72 -6.96 0.99 -17.14
N ASP A 73 -6.49 0.77 -18.37
CA ASP A 73 -7.20 0.14 -19.50
C ASP A 73 -6.65 -1.26 -19.82
N GLY A 74 -6.27 -2.03 -18.79
CA GLY A 74 -5.98 -3.45 -18.99
C GLY A 74 -7.18 -4.19 -19.60
N PRO A 75 -6.95 -5.31 -20.32
CA PRO A 75 -8.02 -6.06 -20.96
C PRO A 75 -9.08 -6.45 -19.93
N ARG A 76 -10.31 -5.97 -20.12
CA ARG A 76 -11.43 -6.26 -19.22
C ARG A 76 -12.14 -7.54 -19.68
N PRO A 77 -12.38 -8.51 -18.79
CA PRO A 77 -13.24 -9.63 -19.12
C PRO A 77 -14.64 -9.08 -19.45
N SER A 78 -15.16 -9.43 -20.62
CA SER A 78 -16.51 -9.02 -21.04
C SER A 78 -17.57 -10.08 -20.75
N GLY A 79 -17.16 -11.31 -20.45
CA GLY A 79 -18.03 -12.39 -20.03
C GLY A 79 -18.14 -12.44 -18.50
N LYS A 80 -19.34 -12.69 -18.00
CA LYS A 80 -19.61 -12.90 -16.57
C LYS A 80 -20.59 -14.06 -16.40
N VAL A 81 -20.28 -14.98 -15.50
CA VAL A 81 -21.18 -16.06 -15.10
C VAL A 81 -21.25 -16.11 -13.57
N SER A 82 -22.45 -16.08 -13.03
CA SER A 82 -22.72 -16.32 -11.61
C SER A 82 -23.47 -17.63 -11.46
N GLY A 83 -23.09 -18.44 -10.48
CA GLY A 83 -23.71 -19.74 -10.29
C GLY A 83 -22.98 -20.64 -9.30
N SER A 84 -23.14 -21.94 -9.46
CA SER A 84 -22.54 -22.97 -8.61
C SER A 84 -21.35 -23.65 -9.29
N LEU A 85 -20.19 -23.64 -8.65
CA LEU A 85 -19.01 -24.40 -9.07
C LEU A 85 -19.26 -25.90 -8.87
N LYS A 86 -19.25 -26.68 -9.96
CA LYS A 86 -19.53 -28.13 -9.94
C LYS A 86 -18.29 -28.99 -10.02
N GLN A 87 -17.35 -28.63 -10.89
CA GLN A 87 -16.21 -29.49 -11.20
C GLN A 87 -15.02 -28.66 -11.69
N VAL A 88 -13.83 -29.11 -11.35
CA VAL A 88 -12.55 -28.58 -11.85
C VAL A 88 -11.74 -29.74 -12.43
N ASP A 89 -11.57 -29.78 -13.75
CA ASP A 89 -10.73 -30.77 -14.42
C ASP A 89 -9.32 -30.23 -14.57
N CYS A 90 -8.34 -30.83 -13.91
CA CYS A 90 -6.94 -30.45 -14.08
C CYS A 90 -6.34 -31.18 -15.29
N LEU A 91 -6.02 -30.43 -16.33
CA LEU A 91 -5.49 -30.89 -17.61
C LEU A 91 -3.99 -30.53 -17.71
N GLY A 92 -3.18 -31.11 -16.82
CA GLY A 92 -1.76 -30.82 -16.72
C GLY A 92 -1.50 -29.40 -16.20
N THR A 93 -1.06 -28.49 -17.09
CA THR A 93 -0.76 -27.09 -16.73
C THR A 93 -1.96 -26.16 -16.80
N ARG A 94 -3.10 -26.65 -17.29
CA ARG A 94 -4.35 -25.90 -17.43
C ARG A 94 -5.44 -26.58 -16.63
N SER A 95 -6.47 -25.82 -16.25
CA SER A 95 -7.63 -26.40 -15.58
C SER A 95 -8.91 -25.97 -16.29
N ARG A 96 -9.89 -26.86 -16.40
CA ARG A 96 -11.23 -26.54 -16.90
C ARG A 96 -12.20 -26.49 -15.73
N VAL A 97 -12.90 -25.37 -15.63
CA VAL A 97 -13.89 -25.12 -14.59
C VAL A 97 -15.28 -25.30 -15.19
N VAL A 98 -16.13 -26.05 -14.51
CA VAL A 98 -17.52 -26.29 -14.89
C VAL A 98 -18.42 -25.61 -13.86
N VAL A 99 -19.18 -24.62 -14.33
CA VAL A 99 -20.12 -23.86 -13.52
C VAL A 99 -21.54 -24.08 -14.03
N GLU A 100 -22.44 -24.38 -13.12
CA GLU A 100 -23.88 -24.27 -13.38
C GLU A 100 -24.29 -22.83 -13.10
N GLY A 101 -24.63 -22.08 -14.15
CA GLY A 101 -25.09 -20.70 -14.01
C GLY A 101 -26.41 -20.61 -13.26
N ASP A 102 -26.76 -19.40 -12.79
CA ASP A 102 -28.07 -19.11 -12.17
C ASP A 102 -29.25 -19.39 -13.12
N ASP A 103 -28.99 -19.47 -14.44
CA ASP A 103 -29.93 -19.89 -15.48
C ASP A 103 -29.98 -21.41 -15.70
N HIS A 104 -29.37 -22.20 -14.82
CA HIS A 104 -29.20 -23.65 -14.89
C HIS A 104 -28.42 -24.14 -16.12
N LYS A 105 -27.72 -23.26 -16.86
CA LYS A 105 -26.87 -23.68 -17.98
C LYS A 105 -25.48 -24.04 -17.48
N ILE A 106 -24.95 -25.14 -18.01
CA ILE A 106 -23.58 -25.56 -17.74
C ILE A 106 -22.62 -24.79 -18.64
N THR A 107 -21.80 -23.93 -18.04
CA THR A 107 -20.74 -23.19 -18.73
C THR A 107 -19.39 -23.78 -18.36
N LYS A 108 -18.58 -24.09 -19.38
CA LYS A 108 -17.21 -24.58 -19.22
C LYS A 108 -16.24 -23.46 -19.53
N LEU A 109 -15.31 -23.18 -18.63
CA LEU A 109 -14.29 -22.14 -18.79
C LEU A 109 -12.89 -22.73 -18.57
N VAL A 110 -11.87 -22.16 -19.20
CA VAL A 110 -10.49 -22.60 -19.04
C VAL A 110 -9.70 -21.62 -18.17
N ILE A 111 -8.90 -22.15 -17.27
CA ILE A 111 -7.80 -21.47 -16.58
C ILE A 111 -6.54 -21.90 -17.33
N SER A 112 -6.03 -21.03 -18.20
CA SER A 112 -4.80 -21.31 -18.97
C SER A 112 -3.56 -21.23 -18.09
N ASP A 113 -3.57 -20.29 -17.15
CA ASP A 113 -2.47 -19.99 -16.24
C ASP A 113 -3.05 -19.61 -14.86
N PRO A 114 -2.90 -20.48 -13.83
CA PRO A 114 -3.46 -20.20 -12.51
C PRO A 114 -2.80 -18.98 -11.84
N ALA A 115 -1.59 -18.58 -12.23
CA ALA A 115 -0.93 -17.39 -11.68
C ALA A 115 -1.53 -16.07 -12.20
N LYS A 116 -2.34 -16.13 -13.28
CA LYS A 116 -3.00 -14.96 -13.88
C LYS A 116 -4.46 -14.80 -13.48
N VAL A 117 -4.99 -15.71 -12.67
CA VAL A 117 -6.38 -15.67 -12.20
C VAL A 117 -6.42 -15.10 -10.80
N ALA A 118 -7.17 -14.02 -10.61
CA ALA A 118 -7.43 -13.50 -9.27
C ALA A 118 -8.56 -14.33 -8.64
N ILE A 119 -8.28 -14.95 -7.49
CA ILE A 119 -9.28 -15.65 -6.68
C ILE A 119 -9.55 -14.79 -5.44
N SER A 120 -10.79 -14.33 -5.29
CA SER A 120 -11.25 -13.53 -4.16
C SER A 120 -12.42 -14.21 -3.44
N GLY A 121 -12.60 -13.88 -2.15
CA GLY A 121 -13.72 -14.38 -1.34
C GLY A 121 -13.43 -15.65 -0.52
N GLY A 122 -13.83 -15.64 0.75
CA GLY A 122 -13.92 -16.85 1.61
C GLY A 122 -12.62 -17.55 2.05
N GLY A 123 -11.54 -16.82 2.35
CA GLY A 123 -10.30 -17.39 2.91
C GLY A 123 -9.37 -18.02 1.87
N THR A 124 -8.41 -18.86 2.30
CA THR A 124 -7.43 -19.53 1.42
C THR A 124 -8.13 -20.60 0.56
N GLN A 125 -8.84 -20.18 -0.49
CA GLN A 125 -9.58 -21.09 -1.36
C GLN A 125 -8.66 -21.67 -2.44
N ALA A 126 -8.17 -22.89 -2.19
CA ALA A 126 -7.52 -23.69 -3.22
C ALA A 126 -8.59 -24.36 -4.11
N LEU A 127 -8.46 -24.23 -5.43
CA LEU A 127 -9.23 -25.02 -6.39
C LEU A 127 -8.65 -26.43 -6.44
N GLY A 128 -9.31 -27.38 -5.77
CA GLY A 128 -8.97 -28.80 -5.89
C GLY A 128 -9.42 -29.37 -7.24
N CYS A 129 -8.68 -30.33 -7.77
CA CYS A 129 -9.11 -31.08 -8.94
C CYS A 129 -10.27 -32.04 -8.58
N GLY A 130 -11.20 -32.25 -9.49
CA GLY A 130 -12.34 -33.15 -9.35
C GLY A 130 -13.67 -32.43 -9.08
N VAL A 131 -14.66 -33.22 -8.66
CA VAL A 131 -15.99 -32.71 -8.31
C VAL A 131 -15.86 -31.80 -7.08
N GLN A 132 -16.35 -30.58 -7.22
CA GLN A 132 -16.36 -29.60 -6.15
C GLN A 132 -17.67 -29.67 -5.37
N LYS A 133 -17.59 -29.40 -4.07
CA LYS A 133 -18.82 -29.10 -3.30
C LYS A 133 -19.46 -27.86 -3.92
N ALA A 134 -20.78 -27.88 -4.08
CA ALA A 134 -21.53 -26.76 -4.65
C ALA A 134 -21.25 -25.47 -3.86
N ARG A 135 -20.44 -24.58 -4.43
CA ARG A 135 -20.12 -23.25 -3.88
C ARG A 135 -20.59 -22.20 -4.86
N ARG A 136 -21.16 -21.11 -4.33
CA ARG A 136 -21.54 -19.96 -5.15
C ARG A 136 -20.28 -19.23 -5.60
N VAL A 137 -20.20 -18.99 -6.90
CA VAL A 137 -19.09 -18.26 -7.53
C VAL A 137 -19.61 -17.27 -8.55
N THR A 138 -18.90 -16.17 -8.68
CA THR A 138 -19.00 -15.23 -9.79
C THR A 138 -17.68 -15.24 -10.54
N ILE A 139 -17.70 -15.61 -11.80
CA ILE A 139 -16.52 -15.73 -12.65
C ILE A 139 -16.61 -14.70 -13.77
N GLU A 140 -15.60 -13.86 -13.89
CA GLU A 140 -15.41 -13.02 -15.08
C GLU A 140 -14.39 -13.68 -16.01
N TYR A 141 -14.70 -13.69 -17.30
CA TYR A 141 -13.91 -14.40 -18.30
C TYR A 141 -13.80 -13.61 -19.61
N PHE A 142 -12.71 -13.87 -20.33
CA PHE A 142 -12.52 -13.41 -21.70
C PHE A 142 -13.21 -14.40 -22.66
N PRO A 143 -14.16 -13.97 -23.51
CA PRO A 143 -14.86 -14.83 -24.47
C PRO A 143 -13.94 -15.33 -25.60
N LYS A 144 -13.01 -16.22 -25.26
CA LYS A 144 -12.09 -16.91 -26.17
C LYS A 144 -12.46 -18.39 -26.19
N ALA A 145 -13.47 -18.74 -26.97
CA ALA A 145 -13.93 -20.12 -27.03
C ALA A 145 -12.83 -21.04 -27.57
N ASP A 146 -12.62 -22.19 -26.93
CA ASP A 146 -11.69 -23.23 -27.37
C ASP A 146 -12.48 -24.51 -27.66
N ALA A 147 -12.60 -24.84 -28.95
CA ALA A 147 -13.32 -26.02 -29.41
C ALA A 147 -12.65 -27.33 -28.98
N ARG A 148 -11.32 -27.35 -28.79
CA ARG A 148 -10.59 -28.57 -28.36
C ARG A 148 -10.88 -28.88 -26.90
N LEU A 149 -11.05 -27.85 -26.07
CA LEU A 149 -11.33 -27.98 -24.64
C LEU A 149 -12.83 -27.90 -24.31
N ALA A 150 -13.66 -27.59 -25.32
CA ALA A 150 -15.09 -27.32 -25.21
C ALA A 150 -15.39 -26.24 -24.18
N THR A 151 -14.63 -25.15 -24.18
CA THR A 151 -14.78 -24.03 -23.24
C THR A 151 -15.26 -22.76 -23.94
N ALA A 152 -16.11 -22.00 -23.27
CA ALA A 152 -16.67 -20.74 -23.77
C ALA A 152 -15.69 -19.56 -23.67
N GLY A 153 -14.67 -19.66 -22.80
CA GLY A 153 -13.71 -18.59 -22.59
C GLY A 153 -12.64 -18.91 -21.55
N GLU A 154 -11.75 -17.94 -21.36
CA GLU A 154 -10.62 -17.98 -20.43
C GLU A 154 -10.95 -17.18 -19.17
N VAL A 155 -10.79 -17.78 -17.99
CA VAL A 155 -11.09 -17.15 -16.70
C VAL A 155 -10.11 -16.03 -16.39
N ALA A 156 -10.63 -14.88 -15.95
CA ALA A 156 -9.85 -13.75 -15.47
C ALA A 156 -9.91 -13.65 -13.94
N THR A 157 -11.11 -13.73 -13.38
CA THR A 157 -11.35 -13.59 -11.93
C THR A 157 -12.38 -14.61 -11.47
N ILE A 158 -12.20 -15.13 -10.25
CA ILE A 158 -13.14 -16.01 -9.58
C ILE A 158 -13.41 -15.42 -8.20
N GLU A 159 -14.64 -15.01 -7.97
CA GLU A 159 -15.11 -14.52 -6.68
C GLU A 159 -16.00 -15.58 -6.03
N PHE A 160 -15.63 -16.04 -4.85
CA PHE A 160 -16.43 -16.94 -4.03
C PHE A 160 -17.32 -16.13 -3.09
N GLN A 161 -18.61 -16.49 -3.04
CA GLN A 161 -19.59 -15.89 -2.12
C GLN A 161 -19.73 -16.70 -0.83
#